data_AF-A0A9P7A2X5-F1
#
_entry.id   AF-A0A9P7A2X5-F1
#
_cell.length_a   1.000
_cell.length_b   1.000
_cell.length_c   1.000
_cell.angle_alpha   90.00
_cell.angle_beta   90.00
_cell.angle_gamma   90.00
#
_symmetry.space_group_name_H-M   'P 1'
#
loop_
_entity.id
_entity.type
_entity.pdbx_description
1 polymer ?
#
loop_
_entity_poly.entity_id
_entity_poly.type
_entity_poly.pdbx_seq_one_letter_code
_entity_poly.pdbx_strand_id
1 'polypeptide(L)'
;MGVSDPESAKVSGHTFVASAIHNLLPKDDHDPIPDLIIHHSGQPVCEYNNPTFFLGLFPTLFPYGLGGFENTRRPTALGFKTQAKYFLLIADRTFCYHNSFIFVVLNILQCRQAHLQMSFTVSKSNFDDVTHRLTSVTPTILECLAYKLEHEGRLNNPSPEECTAFELLQQVNTLSACILGSQASKIFVRNEIHNYYGYFGLPHIFFMFNPSPAHSLIFQVMFGDKSVDLSTCLPVMPTLHLAQDPVAAANFFEFSYRTLFQHLFGWDFASNRSTPNGGILGFIRVFYGT
;
A
#
# COMPACT_ATOMS: atom_id res chain seq x y z
N MET A 1 18.10 2.25 2.17
CA MET A 1 17.42 3.08 1.14
C MET A 1 16.57 4.09 1.91
N GLY A 2 16.92 5.38 1.87
CA GLY A 2 16.22 6.43 2.64
C GLY A 2 14.94 6.89 1.92
N VAL A 3 14.05 7.57 2.65
CA VAL A 3 12.91 8.28 2.07
C VAL A 3 13.34 9.73 1.87
N SER A 4 13.03 10.28 0.71
CA SER A 4 13.25 11.70 0.42
C SER A 4 11.88 12.37 0.45
N ASP A 5 11.72 13.33 1.34
CA ASP A 5 10.58 14.23 1.35
C ASP A 5 10.60 15.13 0.09
N PRO A 6 9.45 15.61 -0.43
CA PRO A 6 9.38 16.66 -1.44
C PRO A 6 10.31 17.86 -1.21
N GLU A 7 10.68 18.20 0.03
CA GLU A 7 11.67 19.24 0.33
C GLU A 7 13.13 18.77 0.27
N SER A 8 13.40 17.59 -0.30
CA SER A 8 14.75 17.02 -0.48
C SER A 8 15.52 16.72 0.81
N ALA A 9 14.86 16.66 1.96
CA ALA A 9 15.44 16.13 3.18
C ALA A 9 15.74 14.63 2.99
N LYS A 10 17.02 14.27 2.86
CA LYS A 10 17.47 12.88 2.81
C LYS A 10 17.63 12.35 4.21
N VAL A 11 16.57 11.77 4.75
CA VAL A 11 16.64 11.03 6.01
C VAL A 11 17.00 9.58 5.67
N SER A 12 18.04 9.08 6.31
CA SER A 12 18.53 7.72 6.07
C SER A 12 17.50 6.69 6.56
N GLY A 13 17.60 5.45 6.07
CA GLY A 13 16.72 4.37 6.53
C GLY A 13 16.86 4.06 8.03
N HIS A 14 18.04 4.25 8.61
CA HIS A 14 18.27 4.04 10.04
C HIS A 14 17.60 5.13 10.89
N THR A 15 17.65 6.39 10.46
CA THR A 15 17.02 7.50 11.18
C THR A 15 15.49 7.37 11.20
N PHE A 16 14.86 6.85 10.14
CA PHE A 16 13.42 6.55 10.15
C PHE A 16 13.05 5.47 11.16
N VAL A 17 13.85 4.40 11.23
CA VAL A 17 13.62 3.32 12.19
C VAL A 17 13.81 3.82 13.62
N ALA A 18 14.86 4.63 13.88
CA ALA A 18 15.09 5.25 15.18
C ALA A 18 13.95 6.20 15.59
N SER A 19 13.49 7.06 14.67
CA SER A 19 12.37 7.98 14.94
C SER A 19 11.05 7.25 15.16
N ALA A 20 10.80 6.16 14.42
CA ALA A 20 9.64 5.31 14.65
C ALA A 20 9.67 4.67 16.04
N ILE A 21 10.84 4.18 16.49
CA ILE A 21 11.03 3.63 17.85
C ILE A 21 10.81 4.71 18.90
N HIS A 22 11.35 5.91 18.71
CA HIS A 22 11.19 7.03 19.65
C HIS A 22 9.71 7.44 19.83
N ASN A 23 8.93 7.43 18.74
CA ASN A 23 7.49 7.72 18.79
C ASN A 23 6.63 6.63 19.46
N LEU A 24 7.19 5.45 19.72
CA LEU A 24 6.52 4.39 20.47
C LEU A 24 6.73 4.50 21.98
N LEU A 25 7.63 5.37 22.43
CA LEU A 25 7.89 5.59 23.86
C LEU A 25 6.78 6.45 24.50
N PRO A 26 6.41 6.17 25.76
CA PRO A 26 5.55 7.07 26.52
C PRO A 26 6.22 8.44 26.63
N LYS A 27 5.50 9.49 26.27
CA LYS A 27 5.96 10.88 26.40
C LYS A 27 5.87 11.33 27.85
N ASP A 28 6.87 12.09 28.32
CA ASP A 28 6.88 12.67 29.66
C ASP A 28 5.84 13.80 29.78
N ASP A 29 5.39 14.06 31.02
CA ASP A 29 4.37 15.08 31.37
C ASP A 29 4.80 16.53 31.05
N HIS A 30 6.05 16.73 30.62
CA HIS A 30 6.62 18.01 30.19
C HIS A 30 6.64 18.22 28.68
N ASP A 31 6.22 17.23 27.89
CA ASP A 31 6.11 17.40 26.44
C ASP A 31 4.95 18.35 26.08
N PRO A 32 5.13 19.20 25.05
CA PRO A 32 4.07 20.10 24.61
C PRO A 32 2.80 19.31 24.26
N ILE A 33 1.66 19.86 24.70
CA ILE A 33 0.33 19.33 24.41
C ILE A 33 0.24 19.03 22.90
N PRO A 34 -0.17 17.82 22.49
CA PRO A 34 -0.21 17.47 21.08
C PRO A 34 -1.12 18.43 20.31
N ASP A 35 -0.68 18.84 19.12
CA ASP A 35 -1.42 19.76 18.23
C ASP A 35 -2.82 19.23 17.84
N LEU A 36 -3.07 17.92 18.05
CA LEU A 36 -4.33 17.26 17.78
C LEU A 36 -4.76 16.37 18.96
N ILE A 37 -5.86 16.74 19.62
CA ILE A 37 -6.52 15.92 20.65
C ILE A 37 -7.69 15.19 19.99
N ILE A 38 -7.55 13.88 19.81
CA ILE A 38 -8.63 13.03 19.29
C ILE A 38 -9.37 12.42 20.48
N HIS A 39 -10.58 12.92 20.75
CA HIS A 39 -11.46 12.31 21.73
C HIS A 39 -11.92 10.93 21.24
N HIS A 40 -11.61 9.89 22.01
CA HIS A 40 -12.05 8.52 21.74
C HIS A 40 -12.92 8.01 22.89
N SER A 41 -13.80 7.07 22.57
CA SER A 41 -14.45 6.24 23.60
C SER A 41 -13.38 5.47 24.39
N GLY A 42 -13.62 5.21 25.67
CA GLY A 42 -12.75 4.34 26.48
C GLY A 42 -12.80 2.87 26.08
N GLN A 43 -13.69 2.50 25.15
CA GLN A 43 -13.86 1.13 24.66
C GLN A 43 -13.52 1.04 23.16
N PRO A 44 -12.53 0.22 22.77
CA PRO A 44 -12.22 0.00 21.37
C PRO A 44 -13.39 -0.71 20.67
N VAL A 45 -13.68 -0.28 19.44
CA VAL A 45 -14.74 -0.87 18.62
C VAL A 45 -14.11 -1.87 17.65
N CYS A 46 -14.65 -3.08 17.61
CA CYS A 46 -14.21 -4.08 16.64
C CYS A 46 -14.60 -3.65 15.22
N GLU A 47 -13.61 -3.65 14.33
CA GLU A 47 -13.79 -3.32 12.91
C GLU A 47 -14.35 -4.52 12.10
N TYR A 48 -14.07 -5.76 12.53
CA TYR A 48 -14.50 -6.98 11.85
C TYR A 48 -16.00 -7.25 12.03
N ASN A 49 -16.68 -7.59 10.94
CA ASN A 49 -18.09 -7.98 10.92
C ASN A 49 -19.00 -6.94 11.58
N ASN A 50 -18.64 -5.66 11.48
CA ASN A 50 -19.34 -4.56 12.11
C ASN A 50 -20.06 -3.71 11.05
N PRO A 51 -21.33 -4.01 10.74
CA PRO A 51 -22.06 -3.32 9.67
C PRO A 51 -22.34 -1.84 9.96
N THR A 52 -22.26 -1.44 11.23
CA THR A 52 -22.49 -0.06 11.67
C THR A 52 -21.22 0.80 11.69
N PHE A 53 -20.04 0.19 11.60
CA PHE A 53 -18.76 0.89 11.74
C PHE A 53 -18.60 2.02 10.71
N PHE A 54 -18.67 1.70 9.41
CA PHE A 54 -18.52 2.69 8.35
C PHE A 54 -19.68 3.70 8.29
N LEU A 55 -20.88 3.28 8.71
CA LEU A 55 -22.04 4.16 8.78
C LEU A 55 -21.83 5.29 9.80
N GLY A 56 -21.26 4.95 10.97
CA GLY A 56 -20.91 5.92 11.99
C GLY A 56 -19.64 6.73 11.68
N LEU A 57 -18.67 6.11 10.99
CA LEU A 57 -17.41 6.77 10.65
C LEU A 57 -17.57 7.82 9.54
N PHE A 58 -18.48 7.58 8.59
CA PHE A 58 -18.70 8.46 7.44
C PHE A 58 -20.18 8.79 7.23
N PRO A 59 -20.82 9.51 8.16
CA PRO A 59 -22.24 9.85 8.04
C PRO A 59 -22.54 10.69 6.78
N THR A 60 -21.56 11.44 6.28
CA THR A 60 -21.66 12.22 5.04
C THR A 60 -21.69 11.33 3.78
N LEU A 61 -21.02 10.18 3.81
CA LEU A 61 -21.06 9.19 2.72
C LEU A 61 -22.24 8.22 2.86
N PHE A 62 -22.77 8.05 4.08
CA PHE A 62 -23.89 7.17 4.38
C PHE A 62 -25.03 7.93 5.09
N PRO A 63 -25.66 8.93 4.45
CA PRO A 63 -26.61 9.84 5.10
C PRO A 63 -27.86 9.13 5.66
N TYR A 64 -28.22 7.97 5.11
CA TYR A 64 -29.36 7.18 5.58
C TYR A 64 -28.99 6.08 6.58
N GLY A 65 -27.71 5.95 6.95
CA GLY A 65 -27.25 4.84 7.79
C GLY A 65 -27.45 3.48 7.12
N LEU A 66 -27.36 3.42 5.79
CA LEU A 66 -27.55 2.21 4.99
C LEU A 66 -26.36 1.98 4.06
N GLY A 67 -26.20 0.75 3.60
CA GLY A 67 -25.17 0.43 2.60
C GLY A 67 -23.77 0.20 3.15
N GLY A 68 -23.55 0.22 4.47
CA GLY A 68 -22.23 0.00 5.11
C GLY A 68 -21.58 -1.35 4.76
N PHE A 69 -20.31 -1.55 5.14
CA PHE A 69 -19.62 -2.81 4.86
C PHE A 69 -20.22 -3.99 5.62
N GLU A 70 -19.95 -5.23 5.18
CA GLU A 70 -20.19 -6.46 5.97
C GLU A 70 -21.62 -6.65 6.52
N ASN A 71 -22.63 -6.10 5.83
CA ASN A 71 -24.02 -6.29 6.20
C ASN A 71 -24.48 -7.72 5.91
N THR A 72 -24.68 -8.50 6.98
CA THR A 72 -25.15 -9.90 6.94
C THR A 72 -26.58 -10.05 6.46
N ARG A 73 -27.38 -8.98 6.42
CA ARG A 73 -28.76 -8.98 5.90
C ARG A 73 -28.82 -8.94 4.38
N ARG A 74 -27.67 -8.79 3.68
CA ARG A 74 -27.64 -8.79 2.22
C ARG A 74 -27.94 -10.19 1.67
N PRO A 75 -28.76 -10.30 0.60
CA PRO A 75 -28.98 -11.58 -0.08
C PRO A 75 -27.68 -12.20 -0.62
N THR A 76 -26.77 -11.36 -1.12
CA THR A 76 -25.48 -11.77 -1.67
C THR A 76 -24.36 -11.22 -0.80
N ALA A 77 -23.49 -12.10 -0.31
CA ALA A 77 -22.30 -11.71 0.44
C ALA A 77 -21.38 -10.88 -0.45
N LEU A 78 -20.95 -9.73 0.04
CA LEU A 78 -20.05 -8.82 -0.67
C LEU A 78 -18.76 -8.67 0.13
N GLY A 79 -17.65 -9.09 -0.47
CA GLY A 79 -16.33 -8.96 0.16
C GLY A 79 -15.93 -7.50 0.34
N PHE A 80 -15.21 -7.20 1.42
CA PHE A 80 -14.79 -5.84 1.78
C PHE A 80 -14.07 -5.11 0.63
N LYS A 81 -13.06 -5.75 0.03
CA LYS A 81 -12.31 -5.19 -1.11
C LYS A 81 -13.21 -4.92 -2.32
N THR A 82 -14.14 -5.82 -2.61
CA THR A 82 -15.07 -5.68 -3.74
C THR A 82 -16.03 -4.51 -3.50
N GLN A 83 -16.58 -4.38 -2.29
CA GLN A 83 -17.45 -3.27 -1.94
C GLN A 83 -16.72 -1.91 -1.96
N ALA A 84 -15.49 -1.87 -1.44
CA ALA A 84 -14.64 -0.68 -1.50
C ALA A 84 -14.36 -0.25 -2.95
N LYS A 85 -13.98 -1.19 -3.82
CA LYS A 85 -13.79 -0.93 -5.25
C LYS A 85 -15.09 -0.41 -5.88
N TYR A 86 -16.23 -1.01 -5.53
CA TYR A 86 -17.53 -0.55 -6.02
C TYR A 86 -17.78 0.91 -5.62
N PHE A 87 -17.59 1.29 -4.35
CA PHE A 87 -17.78 2.67 -3.89
C PHE A 87 -16.90 3.68 -4.60
N LEU A 88 -15.66 3.32 -4.93
CA LEU A 88 -14.76 4.19 -5.71
C LEU A 88 -15.13 4.26 -7.21
N LEU A 89 -16.00 3.39 -7.70
CA LEU A 89 -16.38 3.30 -9.11
C LEU A 89 -17.84 3.66 -9.38
N ILE A 90 -18.62 4.02 -8.36
CA ILE A 90 -19.99 4.49 -8.59
C ILE A 90 -19.97 5.83 -9.34
N ALA A 91 -21.07 6.12 -10.04
CA ALA A 91 -21.20 7.37 -10.81
C ALA A 91 -21.08 8.61 -9.92
N ASP A 92 -21.55 8.52 -8.68
CA ASP A 92 -21.34 9.54 -7.66
C ASP A 92 -19.91 9.47 -7.10
N ARG A 93 -19.09 10.47 -7.45
CA ARG A 93 -17.67 10.51 -7.08
C ARG A 93 -17.42 10.92 -5.62
N THR A 94 -18.46 11.07 -4.79
CA THR A 94 -18.35 11.45 -3.36
C THR A 94 -17.34 10.62 -2.59
N PHE A 95 -17.28 9.30 -2.80
CA PHE A 95 -16.32 8.43 -2.13
C PHE A 95 -14.87 8.66 -2.59
N CYS A 96 -14.66 8.95 -3.87
CA CYS A 96 -13.33 9.24 -4.42
C CYS A 96 -12.77 10.55 -3.87
N TYR A 97 -13.64 11.54 -3.67
CA TYR A 97 -13.27 12.88 -3.20
C TYR A 97 -13.20 13.01 -1.68
N HIS A 98 -13.61 11.98 -0.94
CA HIS A 98 -13.60 12.03 0.51
C HIS A 98 -12.18 11.91 1.07
N ASN A 99 -11.72 12.96 1.77
CA ASN A 99 -10.34 13.13 2.24
C ASN A 99 -9.73 11.91 2.96
N SER A 100 -10.51 11.19 3.76
CA SER A 100 -10.00 10.08 4.59
C SER A 100 -10.53 8.70 4.21
N PHE A 101 -11.52 8.59 3.31
CA PHE A 101 -12.20 7.31 3.07
C PHE A 101 -11.25 6.27 2.48
N ILE A 102 -10.53 6.64 1.42
CA ILE A 102 -9.56 5.77 0.74
C ILE A 102 -8.47 5.32 1.72
N PHE A 103 -7.97 6.21 2.56
CA PHE A 103 -6.92 5.90 3.54
C PHE A 103 -7.39 4.90 4.60
N VAL A 104 -8.58 5.11 5.18
CA VAL A 104 -9.15 4.19 6.17
C VAL A 104 -9.41 2.81 5.55
N VAL A 105 -9.99 2.77 4.36
CA VAL A 105 -10.25 1.51 3.65
C VAL A 105 -8.94 0.78 3.33
N LEU A 106 -7.92 1.49 2.85
CA LEU A 106 -6.61 0.92 2.56
C LEU A 106 -5.93 0.38 3.82
N ASN A 107 -5.98 1.13 4.92
CA ASN A 107 -5.42 0.70 6.20
C ASN A 107 -6.08 -0.59 6.69
N ILE A 108 -7.41 -0.65 6.65
CA ILE A 108 -8.17 -1.86 7.02
C ILE A 108 -7.77 -3.05 6.13
N LEU A 109 -7.65 -2.85 4.82
CA LEU A 109 -7.20 -3.91 3.90
C LEU A 109 -5.80 -4.42 4.25
N GLN A 110 -4.86 -3.53 4.57
CA GLN A 110 -3.50 -3.88 4.97
C GLN A 110 -3.48 -4.62 6.32
N CYS A 111 -4.23 -4.14 7.31
CA CYS A 111 -4.37 -4.78 8.62
C CYS A 111 -4.96 -6.19 8.49
N ARG A 112 -6.05 -6.34 7.71
CA ARG A 112 -6.67 -7.65 7.46
C ARG A 112 -5.72 -8.61 6.74
N GLN A 113 -4.94 -8.11 5.78
CA GLN A 113 -3.91 -8.92 5.11
C GLN A 113 -2.81 -9.36 6.08
N ALA A 114 -2.34 -8.46 6.95
CA ALA A 114 -1.36 -8.80 7.99
C ALA A 114 -1.90 -9.85 8.98
N HIS A 115 -3.13 -9.68 9.47
CA HIS A 115 -3.76 -10.63 10.38
C HIS A 115 -3.95 -12.02 9.75
N LEU A 116 -4.35 -12.07 8.48
CA LEU A 116 -4.49 -13.33 7.75
C LEU A 116 -3.14 -14.04 7.59
N GLN A 117 -2.08 -13.32 7.26
CA GLN A 117 -0.75 -13.92 7.10
C GLN A 117 -0.15 -14.34 8.45
N MET A 118 -0.39 -13.55 9.50
CA MET A 118 -0.04 -13.93 10.86
C MET A 118 -0.75 -15.21 11.27
N SER A 119 -2.04 -15.38 10.96
CA SER A 119 -2.77 -16.60 11.33
C SER A 119 -2.27 -17.85 10.61
N PHE A 120 -1.69 -17.71 9.42
CA PHE A 120 -1.03 -18.82 8.71
C PHE A 120 0.40 -19.09 9.20
N THR A 121 1.14 -18.06 9.59
CA THR A 121 2.56 -18.16 9.92
C THR A 121 2.79 -18.53 11.39
N VAL A 122 1.98 -17.99 12.29
CA VAL A 122 2.05 -18.26 13.72
C VAL A 122 1.10 -19.40 14.04
N SER A 123 1.65 -20.60 14.27
CA SER A 123 0.85 -21.69 14.80
C SER A 123 0.33 -21.31 16.19
N LYS A 124 -0.87 -21.79 16.54
CA LYS A 124 -1.44 -21.58 17.89
C LYS A 124 -0.50 -22.05 19.00
N SER A 125 0.31 -23.08 18.76
CA SER A 125 1.27 -23.63 19.73
C SER A 125 2.41 -22.67 20.06
N ASN A 126 2.78 -21.78 19.13
CA ASN A 126 3.92 -20.88 19.29
C ASN A 126 3.47 -19.48 19.74
N PHE A 127 2.16 -19.23 19.82
CA PHE A 127 1.62 -17.91 20.16
C PHE A 127 2.04 -17.46 21.56
N ASP A 128 1.94 -18.34 22.55
CA ASP A 128 2.27 -18.00 23.95
C ASP A 128 3.76 -17.71 24.10
N ASP A 129 4.63 -18.49 23.44
CA ASP A 129 6.08 -18.27 23.42
C ASP A 129 6.43 -16.93 22.75
N VAL A 130 5.88 -16.66 21.56
CA VAL A 130 6.11 -15.39 20.84
C VAL A 130 5.60 -14.20 21.65
N THR A 131 4.44 -14.33 22.29
CA THR A 131 3.87 -13.28 23.15
C THR A 131 4.77 -13.01 24.35
N HIS A 132 5.22 -14.06 25.03
CA HIS A 132 6.15 -13.94 26.15
C HIS A 132 7.46 -13.26 25.73
N ARG A 133 8.03 -13.69 24.60
CA ARG A 133 9.23 -13.09 24.02
C ARG A 133 9.01 -11.60 23.70
N LEU A 134 7.89 -11.25 23.07
CA LEU A 134 7.53 -9.85 22.79
C LEU A 134 7.43 -9.01 24.07
N THR A 135 6.80 -9.53 25.12
CA THR A 135 6.70 -8.83 26.42
C THR A 135 8.04 -8.75 27.17
N SER A 136 8.97 -9.67 26.88
CA SER A 136 10.29 -9.69 27.52
C SER A 136 11.27 -8.67 26.93
N VAL A 137 10.98 -8.14 25.73
CA VAL A 137 11.82 -7.13 25.08
C VAL A 137 11.52 -5.75 25.68
N THR A 138 12.51 -5.17 26.36
CA THR A 138 12.41 -3.83 26.93
C THR A 138 12.82 -2.75 25.92
N PRO A 139 12.35 -1.50 26.10
CA PRO A 139 12.78 -0.36 25.28
C PRO A 139 14.30 -0.19 25.25
N THR A 140 14.97 -0.40 26.38
CA THR A 140 16.44 -0.29 26.50
C THR A 140 17.18 -1.31 25.63
N ILE A 141 16.66 -2.54 25.50
CA ILE A 141 17.25 -3.57 24.62
C ILE A 141 17.10 -3.14 23.16
N LEU A 142 15.95 -2.58 22.78
CA LEU A 142 15.71 -2.08 21.43
C LEU A 142 16.62 -0.90 21.08
N GLU A 143 16.86 0.02 22.01
CA GLU A 143 17.78 1.14 21.83
C GLU A 143 19.22 0.68 21.64
N CYS A 144 19.70 -0.23 22.50
CA CYS A 144 21.04 -0.81 22.36
C CYS A 144 21.21 -1.55 21.02
N LEU A 145 20.21 -2.35 20.64
CA LEU A 145 20.20 -3.07 19.37
C LEU A 145 20.23 -2.11 18.18
N ALA A 146 19.42 -1.06 18.21
CA ALA A 146 19.37 -0.03 17.18
C ALA A 146 20.71 0.69 17.03
N TYR A 147 21.31 1.11 18.15
CA TYR A 147 22.61 1.79 18.17
C TYR A 147 23.72 0.92 17.53
N LYS A 148 23.79 -0.37 17.91
CA LYS A 148 24.75 -1.33 17.35
C LYS A 148 24.53 -1.54 15.85
N LEU A 149 23.29 -1.72 15.41
CA LEU A 149 22.98 -1.90 14.00
C LEU A 149 23.33 -0.67 13.15
N GLU A 150 23.15 0.53 13.70
CA GLU A 150 23.45 1.79 13.01
C GLU A 150 24.95 2.05 12.86
N HIS A 151 25.73 1.81 13.92
CA HIS A 151 27.16 2.17 13.96
C HIS A 151 28.09 1.04 13.48
N GLU A 152 27.73 -0.22 13.75
CA GLU A 152 28.60 -1.36 13.47
C GLU A 152 28.23 -2.07 12.15
N GLY A 153 27.03 -1.86 11.62
CA GLY A 153 26.50 -2.48 10.39
C GLY A 153 26.26 -3.99 10.48
N ARG A 154 26.82 -4.68 11.48
CA ARG A 154 26.58 -6.08 11.84
C ARG A 154 26.49 -6.21 13.36
N LEU A 155 25.67 -7.14 13.84
CA LEU A 155 25.61 -7.48 15.26
C LEU A 155 26.86 -8.26 15.65
N ASN A 156 27.85 -7.57 16.21
CA ASN A 156 29.02 -8.22 16.80
C ASN A 156 28.76 -8.47 18.28
N ASN A 157 28.91 -9.72 18.74
CA ASN A 157 28.70 -10.15 20.13
C ASN A 157 27.36 -9.66 20.76
N PRO A 158 26.20 -9.98 20.16
CA PRO A 158 24.91 -9.63 20.74
C PRO A 158 24.67 -10.35 22.07
N SER A 159 24.03 -9.67 23.01
CA SER A 159 23.50 -10.29 24.22
C SER A 159 22.39 -11.29 23.85
N PRO A 160 22.06 -12.28 24.71
CA PRO A 160 20.98 -13.22 24.44
C PRO A 160 19.62 -12.52 24.27
N GLU A 161 19.41 -11.41 24.98
CA GLU A 161 18.20 -10.58 24.84
C GLU A 161 18.18 -9.82 23.51
N GLU A 162 19.33 -9.28 23.06
CA GLU A 162 19.49 -8.65 21.75
C GLU A 162 19.28 -9.65 20.61
N CYS A 163 19.79 -10.88 20.74
CA CYS A 163 19.51 -11.98 19.81
C CYS A 163 18.01 -12.27 19.73
N THR A 164 17.34 -12.36 20.88
CA THR A 164 15.90 -12.64 20.95
C THR A 164 15.10 -11.53 20.28
N ALA A 165 15.44 -10.27 20.55
CA ALA A 165 14.81 -9.10 19.92
C ALA A 165 15.07 -9.07 18.40
N PHE A 166 16.28 -9.41 17.96
CA PHE A 166 16.62 -9.45 16.55
C PHE A 166 15.90 -10.58 15.79
N GLU A 167 15.78 -11.77 16.39
CA GLU A 167 14.98 -12.86 15.83
C GLU A 167 13.49 -12.49 15.71
N LEU A 168 12.92 -11.87 16.75
CA LEU A 168 11.55 -11.36 16.71
C LEU A 168 11.38 -10.34 15.58
N LEU A 169 12.35 -9.43 15.40
CA LEU A 169 12.34 -8.48 14.30
C LEU A 169 12.39 -9.17 12.93
N GLN A 170 13.16 -10.24 12.77
CA GLN A 170 13.16 -11.04 11.53
C GLN A 170 11.81 -11.71 11.26
N GLN A 171 11.15 -12.24 12.30
CA GLN A 171 9.82 -12.83 12.18
C GLN A 171 8.78 -11.78 11.76
N VAL A 172 8.80 -10.59 12.40
CA VAL A 172 7.94 -9.46 12.02
C VAL A 172 8.21 -8.98 10.60
N ASN A 173 9.47 -8.91 10.18
CA ASN A 173 9.85 -8.53 8.82
C ASN A 173 9.35 -9.55 7.77
N THR A 174 9.36 -10.84 8.11
CA THR A 174 8.84 -11.89 7.22
C THR A 174 7.34 -11.71 6.99
N LEU A 175 6.56 -11.47 8.05
CA LEU A 175 5.13 -11.14 7.93
C LEU A 175 4.88 -9.85 7.16
N SER A 176 5.73 -8.84 7.37
CA SER A 176 5.64 -7.56 6.70
C SER A 176 5.81 -7.68 5.19
N ALA A 177 6.50 -8.71 4.66
CA ALA A 177 6.68 -8.92 3.22
C ALA A 177 5.36 -9.07 2.47
N CYS A 178 4.33 -9.57 3.15
CA CYS A 178 3.01 -9.72 2.58
C CYS A 178 2.20 -8.42 2.58
N ILE A 179 2.63 -7.38 3.31
CA ILE A 179 1.93 -6.10 3.34
C ILE A 179 2.37 -5.27 2.14
N LEU A 180 1.41 -4.93 1.27
CA LEU A 180 1.64 -4.11 0.08
C LEU A 180 2.31 -2.78 0.45
N GLY A 181 3.42 -2.47 -0.23
CA GLY A 181 4.18 -1.23 -0.06
C GLY A 181 5.22 -1.27 1.06
N SER A 182 5.26 -2.33 1.88
CA SER A 182 6.29 -2.50 2.91
C SER A 182 7.68 -2.65 2.29
N GLN A 183 8.73 -2.39 3.08
CA GLN A 183 10.11 -2.59 2.61
C GLN A 183 10.39 -4.06 2.30
N ALA A 184 9.87 -4.97 3.13
CA ALA A 184 9.99 -6.40 2.90
C ALA A 184 9.28 -6.84 1.61
N SER A 185 8.13 -6.24 1.27
CA SER A 185 7.42 -6.50 0.01
C SER A 185 8.25 -6.05 -1.20
N LYS A 186 8.92 -4.89 -1.11
CA LYS A 186 9.83 -4.42 -2.18
C LYS A 186 11.02 -5.35 -2.38
N ILE A 187 11.61 -5.86 -1.29
CA ILE A 187 12.70 -6.85 -1.36
C ILE A 187 12.20 -8.15 -1.99
N PHE A 188 10.99 -8.60 -1.61
CA PHE A 188 10.37 -9.78 -2.19
C PHE A 188 10.20 -9.64 -3.72
N VAL A 189 9.62 -8.54 -4.19
CA VAL A 189 9.48 -8.23 -5.63
C VAL A 189 10.84 -8.21 -6.35
N ARG A 190 11.87 -7.64 -5.72
CA ARG A 190 13.23 -7.64 -6.30
C ARG A 190 13.80 -9.06 -6.43
N ASN A 191 13.59 -9.91 -5.44
CA ASN A 191 14.01 -11.31 -5.52
C ASN A 191 13.24 -12.08 -6.59
N GLU A 192 11.96 -11.77 -6.79
CA GLU A 192 11.18 -12.33 -7.89
C GLU A 192 11.75 -11.93 -9.26
N ILE A 193 12.11 -10.65 -9.45
CA ILE A 193 12.80 -10.19 -10.67
C ILE A 193 14.13 -10.95 -10.88
N HIS A 194 14.93 -11.16 -9.82
CA HIS A 194 16.16 -11.95 -9.94
C HIS A 194 15.88 -13.42 -10.32
N ASN A 195 14.80 -14.01 -9.81
CA ASN A 195 14.41 -15.37 -10.19
C ASN A 195 14.04 -15.45 -11.68
N TYR A 196 13.39 -14.40 -12.22
CA TYR A 196 13.14 -14.32 -13.66
C TYR A 196 14.44 -14.31 -14.46
N TYR A 197 15.51 -13.69 -13.94
CA TYR A 197 16.81 -13.69 -14.63
C TYR A 197 17.40 -15.09 -14.69
N GLY A 198 17.28 -15.86 -13.61
CA GLY A 198 17.74 -17.25 -13.55
C GLY A 198 17.01 -18.17 -14.54
N TYR A 199 15.71 -17.96 -14.76
CA TYR A 199 14.90 -18.83 -15.61
C TYR A 199 14.83 -18.38 -17.09
N PHE A 200 14.65 -17.08 -17.33
CA PHE A 200 14.48 -16.52 -18.68
C PHE A 200 15.75 -15.91 -19.27
N GLY A 201 16.79 -15.71 -18.47
CA GLY A 201 17.99 -14.96 -18.84
C GLY A 201 17.88 -13.47 -18.54
N LEU A 202 18.89 -12.72 -18.96
CA LEU A 202 19.00 -11.28 -18.71
C LEU A 202 17.87 -10.51 -19.42
N PRO A 203 17.18 -9.56 -18.77
CA PRO A 203 16.13 -8.78 -19.42
C PRO A 203 16.75 -7.88 -20.48
N HIS A 204 16.19 -7.92 -21.68
CA HIS A 204 16.63 -7.09 -22.79
C HIS A 204 16.23 -5.62 -22.61
N ILE A 205 15.13 -5.37 -21.89
CA ILE A 205 14.56 -4.04 -21.69
C ILE A 205 14.18 -3.88 -20.23
N PHE A 206 14.67 -2.79 -19.64
CA PHE A 206 14.18 -2.24 -18.39
C PHE A 206 13.66 -0.84 -18.70
N PHE A 207 12.36 -0.61 -18.54
CA PHE A 207 11.76 0.69 -18.83
C PHE A 207 10.80 1.09 -17.72
N MET A 208 10.83 2.37 -17.37
CA MET A 208 9.90 2.97 -16.42
C MET A 208 8.78 3.62 -17.20
N PHE A 209 7.55 3.14 -17.02
CA PHE A 209 6.38 3.74 -17.65
C PHE A 209 5.76 4.78 -16.71
N ASN A 210 5.83 6.05 -17.10
CA ASN A 210 5.25 7.16 -16.34
C ASN A 210 4.44 8.07 -17.28
N PRO A 211 3.20 7.69 -17.64
CA PRO A 211 2.37 8.48 -18.53
C PRO A 211 2.01 9.79 -17.84
N SER A 212 2.31 10.93 -18.48
CA SER A 212 1.99 12.24 -17.91
C SER A 212 0.50 12.57 -18.08
N PRO A 213 -0.25 12.78 -16.98
CA PRO A 213 -1.66 13.19 -17.04
C PRO A 213 -1.80 14.67 -17.39
N ALA A 214 -0.77 15.49 -17.19
CA ALA A 214 -0.82 16.95 -17.30
C ALA A 214 -1.22 17.46 -18.69
N HIS A 215 -0.89 16.69 -19.72
CA HIS A 215 -1.18 17.04 -21.12
C HIS A 215 -1.99 15.95 -21.82
N SER A 216 -2.70 15.11 -21.05
CA SER A 216 -3.47 14.00 -21.58
C SER A 216 -4.96 14.34 -21.58
N LEU A 217 -5.53 14.51 -22.77
CA LEU A 217 -6.98 14.64 -22.93
C LEU A 217 -7.73 13.39 -22.47
N ILE A 218 -7.12 12.22 -22.66
CA ILE A 218 -7.67 10.96 -22.18
C ILE A 218 -7.85 11.02 -20.66
N PHE A 219 -6.85 11.54 -19.93
CA PHE A 219 -6.97 11.72 -18.48
C PHE A 219 -8.13 12.65 -18.13
N GLN A 220 -8.31 13.77 -18.83
CA GLN A 220 -9.38 14.72 -18.55
C GLN A 220 -10.77 14.13 -18.78
N VAL A 221 -10.94 13.33 -19.84
CA VAL A 221 -12.19 12.58 -20.08
C VAL A 221 -12.43 11.55 -18.96
N MET A 222 -11.39 10.85 -18.51
CA MET A 222 -11.49 9.87 -17.41
C MET A 222 -11.79 10.53 -16.05
N PHE A 223 -11.26 11.73 -15.83
CA PHE A 223 -11.58 12.59 -14.69
C PHE A 223 -13.06 13.05 -14.72
N GLY A 224 -13.64 13.12 -15.92
CA GLY A 224 -15.04 13.52 -16.12
C GLY A 224 -15.20 14.98 -16.54
N ASP A 225 -14.16 15.61 -17.08
CA ASP A 225 -14.23 16.95 -17.64
C ASP A 225 -15.07 16.93 -18.93
N LYS A 226 -16.26 17.53 -18.86
CA LYS A 226 -17.21 17.62 -19.98
C LYS A 226 -16.85 18.70 -21.00
N SER A 227 -15.90 19.58 -20.68
CA SER A 227 -15.43 20.62 -21.61
C SER A 227 -14.47 20.07 -22.66
N VAL A 228 -13.90 18.88 -22.42
CA VAL A 228 -12.95 18.25 -23.33
C VAL A 228 -13.66 17.50 -24.44
N ASP A 229 -13.35 17.89 -25.67
CA ASP A 229 -13.78 17.21 -26.89
C ASP A 229 -12.57 16.54 -27.57
N LEU A 230 -12.59 15.21 -27.64
CA LEU A 230 -11.54 14.41 -28.28
C LEU A 230 -11.54 14.52 -29.81
N SER A 231 -12.59 15.09 -30.42
CA SER A 231 -12.65 15.29 -31.88
C SER A 231 -11.97 16.58 -32.35
N THR A 232 -11.64 17.47 -31.42
CA THR A 232 -10.98 18.74 -31.71
C THR A 232 -9.48 18.52 -31.99
N CYS A 233 -8.97 19.10 -33.09
CA CYS A 233 -7.59 18.94 -33.56
C CYS A 233 -6.54 19.60 -32.64
N LEU A 234 -6.91 20.70 -31.95
CA LEU A 234 -6.05 21.45 -31.03
C LEU A 234 -6.85 21.91 -29.80
N PRO A 235 -7.15 21.00 -28.85
CA PRO A 235 -7.89 21.35 -27.66
C PRO A 235 -7.01 22.14 -26.68
N VAL A 236 -7.63 23.09 -25.99
CA VAL A 236 -6.98 23.83 -24.90
C VAL A 236 -6.79 22.88 -23.72
N MET A 237 -5.58 22.81 -23.18
CA MET A 237 -5.29 21.96 -22.02
C MET A 237 -5.87 22.58 -20.75
N PRO A 238 -6.78 21.90 -20.04
CA PRO A 238 -7.26 22.38 -18.75
C PRO A 238 -6.20 22.22 -17.66
N THR A 239 -6.47 22.80 -16.49
CA THR A 239 -5.61 22.71 -15.31
C THR A 239 -5.40 21.28 -14.83
N LEU A 240 -4.26 21.02 -14.17
CA LEU A 240 -3.92 19.69 -13.65
C LEU A 240 -4.87 19.30 -12.50
N HIS A 241 -5.75 18.33 -12.75
CA HIS A 241 -6.70 17.81 -11.75
C HIS A 241 -6.24 16.50 -11.07
N LEU A 242 -4.98 16.11 -11.24
CA LEU A 242 -4.47 14.81 -10.81
C LEU A 242 -4.73 14.49 -9.33
N ALA A 243 -4.52 15.47 -8.45
CA ALA A 243 -4.69 15.30 -7.02
C ALA A 243 -6.17 15.31 -6.57
N GLN A 244 -7.09 15.79 -7.43
CA GLN A 244 -8.50 15.92 -7.09
C GLN A 244 -9.26 14.60 -7.22
N ASP A 245 -8.86 13.73 -8.16
CA ASP A 245 -9.41 12.38 -8.30
C ASP A 245 -8.29 11.33 -8.39
N PRO A 246 -7.85 10.77 -7.25
CA PRO A 246 -6.83 9.73 -7.24
C PRO A 246 -7.31 8.43 -7.93
N VAL A 247 -8.62 8.21 -8.05
CA VAL A 247 -9.17 7.03 -8.71
C VAL A 247 -9.09 7.19 -10.22
N ALA A 248 -9.44 8.37 -10.76
CA ALA A 248 -9.23 8.68 -12.17
C ALA A 248 -7.74 8.60 -12.54
N ALA A 249 -6.85 9.08 -11.67
CA ALA A 249 -5.40 8.97 -11.83
C ALA A 249 -4.94 7.50 -11.97
N ALA A 250 -5.38 6.64 -11.05
CA ALA A 250 -5.06 5.22 -11.07
C ALA A 250 -5.62 4.52 -12.33
N ASN A 251 -6.86 4.82 -12.70
CA ASN A 251 -7.48 4.27 -13.91
C ASN A 251 -6.74 4.73 -15.18
N PHE A 252 -6.30 5.99 -15.24
CA PHE A 252 -5.53 6.51 -16.37
C PHE A 252 -4.18 5.81 -16.51
N PHE A 253 -3.47 5.59 -15.40
CA PHE A 253 -2.25 4.82 -15.40
C PHE A 253 -2.51 3.38 -15.90
N GLU A 254 -3.52 2.72 -15.36
CA GLU A 254 -3.89 1.35 -15.76
C GLU A 254 -4.25 1.25 -17.24
N PHE A 255 -5.08 2.16 -17.72
CA PHE A 255 -5.45 2.26 -19.13
C PHE A 255 -4.22 2.47 -20.01
N SER A 256 -3.33 3.38 -19.64
CA SER A 256 -2.17 3.77 -20.44
C SER A 256 -1.19 2.61 -20.62
N TYR A 257 -0.84 1.90 -19.53
CA TYR A 257 0.13 0.81 -19.65
C TYR A 257 -0.50 -0.39 -20.34
N ARG A 258 -1.77 -0.73 -20.03
CA ARG A 258 -2.44 -1.84 -20.72
C ARG A 258 -2.54 -1.59 -22.22
N THR A 259 -2.90 -0.38 -22.63
CA THR A 259 -2.98 0.02 -24.03
C THR A 259 -1.62 -0.07 -24.72
N LEU A 260 -0.55 0.42 -24.08
CA LEU A 260 0.82 0.29 -24.57
C LEU A 260 1.19 -1.18 -24.79
N PHE A 261 0.99 -2.02 -23.77
CA PHE A 261 1.37 -3.43 -23.82
C PHE A 261 0.56 -4.20 -24.86
N GLN A 262 -0.76 -3.98 -24.92
CA GLN A 262 -1.63 -4.69 -25.85
C GLN A 262 -1.37 -4.30 -27.30
N HIS A 263 -1.29 -3.00 -27.59
CA HIS A 263 -1.29 -2.51 -28.96
C HIS A 263 0.11 -2.25 -29.52
N LEU A 264 1.03 -1.73 -28.70
CA LEU A 264 2.39 -1.44 -29.17
C LEU A 264 3.32 -2.64 -29.01
N PHE A 265 3.24 -3.33 -27.87
CA PHE A 265 4.09 -4.48 -27.58
C PHE A 265 3.46 -5.84 -27.93
N GLY A 266 2.18 -5.85 -28.29
CA GLY A 266 1.49 -7.07 -28.71
C GLY A 266 1.37 -8.10 -27.59
N TRP A 267 1.15 -7.68 -26.34
CA TRP A 267 0.98 -8.56 -25.17
C TRP A 267 -0.49 -8.81 -24.86
N ASP A 268 -0.86 -10.08 -24.71
CA ASP A 268 -2.20 -10.49 -24.26
C ASP A 268 -2.19 -10.79 -22.76
N PHE A 269 -2.85 -9.92 -21.99
CA PHE A 269 -3.03 -10.06 -20.54
C PHE A 269 -3.95 -11.23 -20.15
N ALA A 270 -4.86 -11.68 -21.01
CA ALA A 270 -5.73 -12.79 -20.70
C ALA A 270 -4.97 -14.12 -20.73
N SER A 271 -4.04 -14.26 -21.68
CA SER A 271 -3.25 -15.47 -21.85
C SER A 271 -1.80 -15.38 -21.37
N ASN A 272 -1.39 -14.22 -20.84
CA ASN A 272 -0.03 -13.93 -20.35
C ASN A 272 1.06 -14.31 -21.35
N ARG A 273 0.89 -13.92 -22.61
CA ARG A 273 1.84 -14.18 -23.71
C ARG A 273 1.72 -13.14 -24.80
N SER A 274 2.71 -13.11 -25.68
CA SER A 274 2.62 -12.31 -26.90
C SER A 274 1.51 -12.80 -27.82
N THR A 275 0.88 -11.86 -28.50
CA THR A 275 -0.02 -12.10 -29.63
C THR A 275 0.73 -12.81 -30.77
N PRO A 276 0.02 -13.50 -31.69
CA PRO A 276 0.66 -14.22 -32.80
C PRO A 276 1.52 -13.37 -33.72
N ASN A 277 1.26 -12.05 -33.78
CA ASN A 277 1.99 -11.12 -34.63
C ASN A 277 3.16 -10.44 -33.89
N GLY A 278 3.27 -10.60 -32.57
CA GLY A 278 4.19 -9.82 -31.74
C GLY A 278 3.87 -8.31 -31.74
N GLY A 279 4.78 -7.51 -31.20
CA GLY A 279 4.71 -6.05 -31.26
C GLY A 279 6.01 -5.43 -31.79
N ILE A 280 6.22 -4.13 -31.54
CA ILE A 280 7.41 -3.41 -32.01
C ILE A 280 8.73 -3.96 -31.42
N LEU A 281 8.64 -4.67 -30.30
CA LEU A 281 9.76 -5.32 -29.63
C LEU A 281 9.92 -6.80 -30.03
N GLY A 282 9.16 -7.25 -31.03
CA GLY A 282 9.04 -8.65 -31.40
C GLY A 282 8.14 -9.44 -30.44
N PHE A 283 8.48 -10.71 -30.20
CA PHE A 283 7.76 -11.57 -29.28
C PHE A 283 8.33 -11.44 -27.87
N ILE A 284 7.55 -10.83 -26.98
CA ILE A 284 7.82 -10.81 -25.54
C ILE A 284 7.59 -12.22 -24.99
N ARG A 285 8.70 -12.86 -24.56
CA ARG A 285 8.66 -14.17 -23.88
C ARG A 285 8.11 -14.05 -22.47
N VAL A 286 8.46 -12.96 -21.77
CA VAL A 286 8.05 -12.72 -20.39
C VAL A 286 7.97 -11.22 -20.10
N PHE A 287 6.99 -10.83 -19.30
CA PHE A 287 6.82 -9.50 -18.76
C PHE A 287 6.67 -9.60 -17.25
N TYR A 288 7.40 -8.76 -16.51
CA TYR A 288 7.23 -8.60 -15.08
C TYR A 288 6.97 -7.13 -14.78
N GLY A 289 5.79 -6.83 -14.26
CA GLY A 289 5.36 -5.49 -13.90
C GLY A 289 3.96 -5.55 -13.31
N THR A 290 3.73 -4.73 -12.29
CA THR A 290 2.46 -4.59 -11.56
C THR A 290 1.86 -3.23 -11.81
#